data_AF-A0A916I7Y3-F1
#
_entry.id   AF-A0A916I7Y3-F1
#
_cell.length_a   1.000
_cell.length_b   1.000
_cell.length_c   1.000
_cell.angle_alpha   90.00
_cell.angle_beta   90.00
_cell.angle_gamma   90.00
#
_symmetry.space_group_name_H-M   'P 1'
#
loop_
_entity.id
_entity.type
_entity.pdbx_description
1 polymer ?
#
loop_
_entity_poly.entity_id
_entity_poly.type
_entity_poly.pdbx_seq_one_letter_code
_entity_poly.pdbx_strand_id
1 'polypeptide(L)' 'MNKPWLAQYPAGVPAEIDINQFASLKDMLASGCARFADLPAYCS' A
#
# COMPACT_ATOMS: atom_id res chain seq x y z
N MET A 1 17.67 15.97 -7.17
CA MET A 1 17.34 16.42 -5.80
C MET A 1 17.35 15.17 -4.91
N ASN A 2 18.20 15.11 -3.90
CA ASN A 2 18.39 13.91 -3.09
C ASN A 2 17.17 13.74 -2.15
N LYS A 3 16.55 12.55 -2.12
CA LYS A 3 15.37 12.22 -1.30
C LYS A 3 15.79 11.33 -0.11
N PRO A 4 16.43 11.88 0.95
CA PRO A 4 17.10 11.09 1.99
C PRO A 4 16.16 10.16 2.77
N TRP A 5 14.86 10.47 2.85
CA TRP A 5 13.85 9.63 3.50
C TRP A 5 13.63 8.29 2.80
N LEU A 6 13.98 8.15 1.52
CA LEU A 6 13.86 6.87 0.81
C LEU A 6 14.76 5.78 1.41
N ALA A 7 15.87 6.17 2.07
CA ALA A 7 16.72 5.23 2.79
C ALA A 7 16.02 4.59 4.01
N GLN A 8 14.90 5.16 4.46
CA GLN A 8 14.11 4.64 5.58
C GLN A 8 12.92 3.78 5.13
N TYR A 9 12.71 3.60 3.81
CA TYR A 9 11.63 2.77 3.32
C TYR A 9 11.92 1.29 3.63
N PRO A 10 10.92 0.53 4.14
CA PRO A 10 11.07 -0.90 4.29
C PRO A 10 11.42 -1.58 2.96
N ALA A 11 12.13 -2.70 3.04
CA ALA A 11 12.44 -3.50 1.86
C ALA A 11 11.15 -3.88 1.12
N GLY A 12 11.10 -3.60 -0.18
CA GLY A 12 9.94 -3.87 -1.03
C GLY A 12 8.92 -2.73 -1.15
N VAL A 13 9.09 -1.61 -0.43
CA VAL A 13 8.25 -0.41 -0.62
C VAL A 13 8.85 0.46 -1.74
N PRO A 14 8.14 0.65 -2.87
CA PRO A 14 8.65 1.45 -3.98
C PRO A 14 8.62 2.94 -3.65
N ALA A 15 9.59 3.68 -4.20
CA ALA A 15 9.67 5.14 -4.06
C ALA A 15 8.62 5.89 -4.90
N GLU A 16 8.05 5.23 -5.90
CA GLU A 16 7.04 5.75 -6.82
C GLU A 16 5.94 4.71 -6.99
N ILE A 17 4.69 5.17 -7.06
CA ILE A 17 3.50 4.33 -7.21
C ILE A 17 2.64 4.85 -8.36
N ASP A 18 1.89 3.96 -9.01
CA ASP A 18 0.89 4.36 -9.99
C ASP A 18 -0.42 4.74 -9.27
N ILE A 19 -0.74 6.03 -9.31
CA ILE A 19 -1.97 6.57 -8.70
C ILE A 19 -3.23 6.18 -9.48
N ASN A 20 -3.10 5.70 -10.72
CA ASN A 20 -4.22 5.30 -11.57
C ASN A 20 -4.53 3.81 -11.47
N GLN A 21 -3.84 3.05 -10.61
CA GLN A 21 -4.07 1.60 -10.51
C GLN A 21 -5.48 1.26 -10.00
N PHE A 22 -6.13 2.19 -9.28
CA PHE A 22 -7.48 2.02 -8.75
C PHE A 22 -8.40 3.11 -9.26
N ALA A 23 -9.65 2.76 -9.54
CA ALA A 23 -10.63 3.72 -10.04
C ALA A 23 -11.08 4.72 -8.97
N SER A 24 -10.97 4.36 -7.69
CA SER A 24 -11.32 5.22 -6.56
C SER A 24 -10.70 4.71 -5.24
N LEU A 25 -10.74 5.53 -4.19
CA LEU A 25 -10.34 5.10 -2.84
C LEU A 25 -11.19 3.92 -2.32
N LYS A 26 -12.49 3.90 -2.67
CA LYS A 26 -13.39 2.79 -2.33
C LYS A 26 -12.93 1.49 -2.98
N ASP A 27 -12.52 1.57 -4.24
CA ASP A 27 -12.03 0.43 -5.01
C ASP A 27 -10.70 -0.10 -4.45
N MET A 28 -9.76 0.82 -4.12
CA MET A 28 -8.52 0.48 -3.43
C MET A 28 -8.78 -0.28 -2.12
N LEU A 29 -9.70 0.23 -1.29
CA LEU A 29 -10.03 -0.41 -0.02
C LEU A 29 -10.64 -1.80 -0.22
N ALA A 30 -11.61 -1.92 -1.13
CA ALA A 30 -12.27 -3.19 -1.42
C ALA A 30 -11.28 -4.25 -1.95
N SER A 31 -10.39 -3.85 -2.86
CA SER A 31 -9.33 -4.72 -3.38
C SER A 31 -8.38 -5.19 -2.27
N GLY A 32 -7.99 -4.29 -1.37
CA GLY A 32 -7.16 -4.62 -0.21
C GLY A 32 -7.84 -5.62 0.73
N CYS A 33 -9.08 -5.35 1.12
CA CYS A 33 -9.85 -6.25 1.99
C CYS A 33 -10.04 -7.63 1.36
N ALA A 34 -10.32 -7.70 0.05
CA ALA A 34 -10.45 -8.97 -0.65
C ALA A 34 -9.12 -9.75 -0.70
N ARG A 35 -8.00 -9.06 -0.95
CA ARG A 35 -6.66 -9.68 -1.03
C ARG A 35 -6.21 -10.29 0.30
N PHE A 36 -6.57 -9.67 1.42
CA PHE A 36 -6.13 -10.07 2.75
C PHE A 36 -7.27 -10.59 3.62
N ALA A 37 -8.33 -11.12 2.99
CA ALA A 37 -9.57 -11.51 3.66
C ALA A 37 -9.37 -12.56 4.77
N ASP A 38 -8.36 -13.42 4.64
CA ASP A 38 -8.05 -14.48 5.60
C ASP A 38 -7.24 -13.99 6.81
N LEU A 39 -6.75 -12.74 6.79
CA LEU A 39 -5.99 -12.16 7.88
C LEU A 39 -6.91 -11.46 8.88
N PRO A 40 -6.65 -11.59 10.20
CA PRO A 40 -7.40 -10.86 11.22
C PRO A 40 -7.19 -9.35 11.07
N ALA A 41 -8.28 -8.58 11.24
CA ALA A 41 -8.21 -7.13 11.18
C ALA A 41 -7.41 -6.52 12.36
N TYR A 42 -7.40 -7.19 13.51
CA TYR A 42 -6.64 -6.81 14.70
C TYR A 42 -6.14 -8.06 15.42
N CYS A 43 -4.88 -8.05 15.85
CA CYS A 43 -4.29 -9.05 16.73
C CYS A 43 -3.83 -8.34 18.01
N SER A 44 -4.23 -8.87 19.16
CA SER A 44 -3.81 -8.43 20.50
C SER A 44 -2.45 -8.99 20.88
#